data_AF-A0AAV6S464-F1
#
_entry.id   AF-A0AAV6S464-F1
#
_cell.length_a   1.000
_cell.length_b   1.000
_cell.length_c   1.000
_cell.angle_alpha   90.00
_cell.angle_beta   90.00
_cell.angle_gamma   90.00
#
_symmetry.space_group_name_H-M   'P 1'
#
loop_
_entity.id
_entity.type
_entity.pdbx_description
1 polymer ?
#
loop_
_entity_poly.entity_id
_entity_poly.type
_entity_poly.pdbx_seq_one_letter_code
_entity_poly.pdbx_strand_id
1 'polypeptide(L)'
;MRALSILCVLLWLYESSLANRNCPDLIVDSCHCSAERSKELSRQHTVRVKVVCEDVDLMDTLQPSFVPNTTVSLNLSNNKISLLRNGSFYGLVALEKLDLSNNRIGCLSPEMFLDLSNLSKLNLSGNIFSTLTVGLFTHLVALRVLHFHTETLFCDCQLKWLLLWARSNAVRIGNETVCVFPTHLHGLEFRNLREQQLRCDGPLEMPLFQLIPSQRQLVFRGDRLPLQCTASYLDPSLELRWRHNGHVVTTQEDQGVFVEETLLHDCCLLTSEVILSNIDVAIAGIWECLVTSFRGNTSQQMEIVVLETSAPYCPTDRVTNNKGDFR
;
A
#
# COMPACT_ATOMS: atom_id res chain seq x y z
N MET A 1 5.66 41.48 -26.42
CA MET A 1 5.83 40.53 -25.29
C MET A 1 4.95 40.87 -24.08
N ARG A 2 4.88 42.11 -23.57
CA ARG A 2 4.02 42.46 -22.41
C ARG A 2 2.50 42.27 -22.60
N ALA A 3 1.97 42.44 -23.82
CA ALA A 3 0.54 42.28 -24.11
C ALA A 3 0.06 40.81 -24.05
N LEU A 4 0.91 39.84 -24.41
CA LEU A 4 0.59 38.41 -24.29
C LEU A 4 0.53 37.96 -22.82
N SER A 5 1.41 38.50 -21.98
CA SER A 5 1.44 38.23 -20.53
C SER A 5 0.16 38.73 -19.85
N ILE A 6 -0.33 39.92 -20.23
CA ILE A 6 -1.55 40.50 -19.66
C ILE A 6 -2.80 39.75 -20.14
N LEU A 7 -2.84 39.30 -21.41
CA LEU A 7 -3.93 38.44 -21.90
C LEU A 7 -3.98 37.10 -21.16
N CYS A 8 -2.82 36.47 -20.90
CA CYS A 8 -2.76 35.24 -20.11
C CYS A 8 -3.26 35.43 -18.68
N VAL A 9 -2.89 36.54 -18.01
CA VAL A 9 -3.35 36.84 -16.65
C VAL A 9 -4.85 37.13 -16.62
N LEU A 10 -5.39 37.83 -17.61
CA LEU A 10 -6.83 38.08 -17.72
C LEU A 10 -7.64 36.82 -18.05
N LEU A 11 -7.10 35.92 -18.88
CA LEU A 11 -7.68 34.61 -19.14
C LEU A 11 -7.67 33.73 -17.88
N TRP A 12 -6.58 33.73 -17.12
CA TRP A 12 -6.48 33.07 -15.83
C TRP A 12 -7.48 33.60 -14.80
N LEU A 13 -7.62 34.92 -14.69
CA LEU A 13 -8.60 35.58 -13.81
C LEU A 13 -10.04 35.32 -14.26
N TYR A 14 -10.29 35.19 -15.56
CA TYR A 14 -11.61 34.85 -16.09
C TYR A 14 -11.97 33.37 -15.85
N GLU A 15 -11.05 32.44 -16.09
CA GLU A 15 -11.24 31.00 -15.83
C GLU A 15 -11.43 30.71 -14.33
N SER A 16 -10.65 31.35 -13.45
CA SER A 16 -10.85 31.24 -11.99
C SER A 16 -12.19 31.84 -11.54
N SER A 17 -12.66 32.92 -12.17
CA SER A 17 -14.00 33.49 -11.89
C SER A 17 -15.16 32.59 -12.36
N LEU A 18 -14.96 31.82 -13.43
CA LEU A 18 -15.96 30.85 -13.94
C LEU A 18 -15.96 29.55 -13.11
N ALA A 19 -14.80 29.12 -12.61
CA ALA A 19 -14.65 27.96 -11.74
C ALA A 19 -15.43 28.13 -10.41
N ASN A 20 -15.35 29.32 -9.80
CA ASN A 20 -16.00 29.61 -8.52
C ASN A 20 -17.54 29.71 -8.62
N ARG A 21 -18.10 29.94 -9.82
CA ARG A 21 -19.57 30.00 -10.03
C ARG A 21 -20.23 28.64 -10.21
N ASN A 22 -19.49 27.62 -10.67
CA ASN A 22 -20.04 26.29 -10.93
C ASN A 22 -19.91 25.34 -9.72
N CYS A 23 -19.07 25.68 -8.73
CA CYS A 23 -18.90 24.95 -7.49
C CYS A 23 -18.81 25.90 -6.29
N PRO A 24 -19.94 26.42 -5.78
CA PRO A 24 -19.93 27.21 -4.55
C PRO A 24 -19.58 26.39 -3.30
N ASP A 25 -19.76 25.06 -3.35
CA ASP A 25 -19.59 24.14 -2.21
C ASP A 25 -18.19 23.52 -2.09
N LEU A 26 -17.30 23.75 -3.08
CA LEU A 26 -15.94 23.22 -3.06
C LEU A 26 -15.06 24.16 -2.21
N ILE A 27 -14.89 23.81 -0.93
CA ILE A 27 -14.19 24.64 0.06
C ILE A 27 -12.65 24.46 -0.01
N VAL A 28 -12.15 23.50 -0.80
CA VAL A 28 -10.70 23.25 -0.91
C VAL A 28 -10.12 24.11 -2.02
N ASP A 29 -9.46 25.21 -1.65
CA ASP A 29 -8.85 26.19 -2.57
C ASP A 29 -7.83 25.59 -3.55
N SER A 30 -7.24 24.44 -3.22
CA SER A 30 -6.28 23.73 -4.06
C SER A 30 -6.94 22.82 -5.11
N CYS A 31 -8.26 22.64 -5.07
CA CYS A 31 -9.01 21.84 -6.04
C CYS A 31 -9.63 22.73 -7.12
N HIS A 32 -9.55 22.27 -8.38
CA HIS A 32 -10.17 22.94 -9.52
C HIS A 32 -11.51 22.32 -9.89
N CYS A 33 -12.53 23.15 -10.00
CA CYS A 33 -13.85 22.77 -10.50
C CYS A 33 -14.17 23.44 -11.84
N SER A 34 -14.72 22.68 -12.78
CA SER A 34 -15.15 23.19 -14.09
C SER A 34 -16.40 22.46 -14.59
N ALA A 35 -17.20 23.16 -15.41
CA ALA A 35 -18.34 22.53 -16.08
C ALA A 35 -17.86 21.56 -17.18
N GLU A 36 -18.42 20.35 -17.20
CA GLU A 36 -18.17 19.35 -18.24
C GLU A 36 -19.25 19.44 -19.32
N ARG A 37 -18.85 19.73 -20.57
CA ARG A 37 -19.78 19.79 -21.70
C ARG A 37 -20.33 18.39 -22.00
N SER A 38 -21.66 18.25 -21.93
CA SER A 38 -22.38 17.05 -22.36
C SER A 38 -22.14 16.77 -23.86
N LYS A 39 -22.01 15.49 -24.22
CA LYS A 39 -22.04 15.03 -25.63
C LYS A 39 -23.47 14.90 -26.17
N GLU A 40 -24.48 14.94 -25.32
CA GLU A 40 -25.89 14.81 -25.69
C GLU A 40 -26.59 16.18 -25.68
N LEU A 41 -27.31 16.48 -26.78
CA LEU A 41 -28.29 17.57 -26.86
C LEU A 41 -29.55 17.21 -26.05
N SER A 42 -29.42 17.06 -24.73
CA SER A 42 -30.58 16.89 -23.85
C SER A 42 -30.94 18.22 -23.18
N ARG A 43 -32.24 18.55 -23.21
CA ARG A 43 -32.86 19.80 -22.73
C ARG A 43 -32.84 19.97 -21.20
N GLN A 44 -32.07 19.17 -20.46
CA GLN A 44 -31.99 19.25 -19.00
C GLN A 44 -30.79 20.08 -18.56
N HIS A 45 -31.10 21.20 -17.91
CA HIS A 45 -30.23 22.27 -17.44
C HIS A 45 -29.38 21.90 -16.20
N THR A 46 -29.04 20.62 -15.98
CA THR A 46 -28.16 20.24 -14.87
C THR A 46 -26.70 20.34 -15.33
N VAL A 47 -25.99 21.33 -14.78
CA VAL A 47 -24.56 21.55 -15.05
C VAL A 47 -23.79 20.34 -14.50
N ARG A 48 -23.22 19.54 -15.41
CA ARG A 48 -22.30 18.45 -15.09
C ARG A 48 -20.96 19.04 -14.71
N VAL A 49 -20.32 18.50 -13.68
CA VAL A 49 -19.10 19.09 -13.11
C VAL A 49 -17.94 18.10 -13.12
N LYS A 50 -16.74 18.61 -13.40
CA LYS A 50 -15.47 17.93 -13.19
C LYS A 50 -14.72 18.60 -12.03
N VAL A 51 -14.29 17.80 -11.06
CA VAL A 51 -13.47 18.22 -9.92
C VAL A 51 -12.09 17.56 -10.02
N VAL A 52 -11.04 18.36 -9.86
CA VAL A 52 -9.63 17.93 -9.93
C VAL A 52 -8.88 18.42 -8.70
N CYS A 53 -8.39 17.48 -7.89
CA CYS A 53 -7.52 17.72 -6.75
C CYS A 53 -6.29 16.83 -6.91
N GLU A 54 -5.42 17.20 -7.83
CA GLU A 54 -4.21 16.44 -8.16
C GLU A 54 -2.99 17.11 -7.55
N ASP A 55 -2.11 16.33 -6.91
CA ASP A 55 -0.86 16.84 -6.31
C ASP A 55 -1.09 17.95 -5.27
N VAL A 56 -2.08 17.75 -4.40
CA VAL A 56 -2.46 18.69 -3.33
C VAL A 56 -2.25 18.11 -1.93
N ASP A 57 -1.46 17.04 -1.82
CA ASP A 57 -1.07 16.39 -0.57
C ASP A 57 -2.23 15.91 0.31
N LEU A 58 -3.37 15.56 -0.29
CA LEU A 58 -4.50 15.00 0.46
C LEU A 58 -4.12 13.68 1.13
N MET A 59 -4.34 13.59 2.45
CA MET A 59 -4.13 12.37 3.23
C MET A 59 -5.40 11.51 3.38
N ASP A 60 -6.56 12.14 3.22
CA ASP A 60 -7.89 11.55 3.28
C ASP A 60 -8.70 12.02 2.06
N THR A 61 -9.78 11.32 1.73
CA THR A 61 -10.75 11.81 0.74
C THR A 61 -11.46 13.08 1.21
N LEU A 62 -11.94 13.86 0.24
CA LEU A 62 -12.84 14.98 0.52
C LEU A 62 -14.13 14.45 1.15
N GLN A 63 -14.67 15.16 2.14
CA GLN A 63 -16.02 14.84 2.59
C GLN A 63 -17.00 14.98 1.41
N PRO A 64 -17.90 14.02 1.19
CA PRO A 64 -18.81 14.07 0.05
C PRO A 64 -19.65 15.35 -0.03
N SER A 65 -19.95 15.97 1.10
CA SER A 65 -20.67 17.26 1.17
C SER A 65 -19.93 18.44 0.54
N PHE A 66 -18.60 18.35 0.38
CA PHE A 66 -17.78 19.39 -0.27
C PHE A 66 -17.63 19.16 -1.77
N VAL A 67 -18.15 18.06 -2.30
CA VAL A 67 -18.12 17.74 -3.73
C VAL A 67 -19.56 17.84 -4.24
N PRO A 68 -19.85 18.65 -5.28
CA PRO A 68 -21.20 18.76 -5.81
C PRO A 68 -21.73 17.40 -6.26
N ASN A 69 -22.98 17.09 -5.94
CA ASN A 69 -23.63 15.82 -6.33
C ASN A 69 -23.80 15.66 -7.86
N THR A 70 -23.63 16.75 -8.64
CA THR A 70 -23.58 16.76 -10.11
C THR A 70 -22.19 16.47 -10.67
N THR A 71 -21.21 16.12 -9.82
CA THR A 71 -19.86 15.75 -10.24
C THR A 71 -19.89 14.45 -11.02
N VAL A 72 -19.43 14.49 -12.27
CA VAL A 72 -19.36 13.34 -13.18
C VAL A 72 -17.94 12.81 -13.34
N SER A 73 -16.94 13.62 -12.99
CA SER A 73 -15.53 13.25 -13.03
C SER A 73 -14.81 13.81 -11.80
N LEU A 74 -14.19 12.92 -11.03
CA LEU A 74 -13.40 13.27 -9.85
C LEU A 74 -11.98 12.73 -10.01
N ASN A 75 -11.00 13.62 -10.03
CA ASN A 75 -9.57 13.27 -10.06
C ASN A 75 -8.95 13.59 -8.68
N LEU A 76 -8.52 12.56 -7.97
CA LEU A 76 -7.79 12.62 -6.70
C LEU A 76 -6.40 11.97 -6.83
N SER A 77 -5.87 11.85 -8.05
CA SER A 77 -4.59 11.22 -8.31
C SER A 77 -3.39 12.00 -7.73
N ASN A 78 -2.26 11.31 -7.58
CA ASN A 78 -1.00 11.90 -7.09
C ASN A 78 -1.16 12.58 -5.73
N ASN A 79 -1.83 11.92 -4.78
CA ASN A 79 -1.98 12.40 -3.40
C ASN A 79 -1.36 11.40 -2.42
N LYS A 80 -1.64 11.57 -1.13
CA LYS A 80 -1.15 10.72 -0.03
C LYS A 80 -2.29 9.96 0.65
N ILE A 81 -3.41 9.76 -0.05
CA ILE A 81 -4.59 9.10 0.50
C ILE A 81 -4.25 7.64 0.80
N SER A 82 -4.33 7.23 2.06
CA SER A 82 -4.09 5.83 2.46
C SER A 82 -5.37 5.10 2.88
N LEU A 83 -6.36 5.83 3.38
CA LEU A 83 -7.61 5.27 3.88
C LEU A 83 -8.81 5.77 3.07
N LEU A 84 -9.58 4.82 2.53
CA LEU A 84 -10.92 5.08 2.02
C LEU A 84 -11.95 4.52 3.02
N ARG A 85 -12.67 5.42 3.70
CA ARG A 85 -13.76 5.05 4.61
C ARG A 85 -14.97 4.53 3.82
N ASN A 86 -15.82 3.75 4.47
CA ASN A 86 -17.10 3.36 3.89
C ASN A 86 -17.91 4.61 3.52
N GLY A 87 -18.46 4.64 2.31
CA GLY A 87 -19.16 5.81 1.79
C GLY A 87 -18.28 7.03 1.54
N SER A 88 -16.96 6.87 1.28
CA SER A 88 -16.06 7.98 0.95
C SER A 88 -16.54 8.86 -0.22
N PHE A 89 -17.41 8.32 -1.08
CA PHE A 89 -17.99 9.01 -2.23
C PHE A 89 -19.53 9.00 -2.19
N TYR A 90 -20.12 8.82 -0.99
CA TYR A 90 -21.55 8.70 -0.81
C TYR A 90 -22.32 9.90 -1.38
N GLY A 91 -23.43 9.64 -2.07
CA GLY A 91 -24.24 10.68 -2.70
C GLY A 91 -23.71 11.24 -4.03
N LEU A 92 -22.50 10.87 -4.47
CA LEU A 92 -21.96 11.21 -5.80
C LEU A 92 -22.53 10.30 -6.90
N VAL A 93 -23.86 10.20 -6.96
CA VAL A 93 -24.60 9.29 -7.85
C VAL A 93 -24.40 9.59 -9.34
N ALA A 94 -24.00 10.81 -9.69
CA ALA A 94 -23.71 11.21 -11.07
C ALA A 94 -22.28 10.83 -11.52
N LEU A 95 -21.43 10.33 -10.62
CA LEU A 95 -20.02 10.11 -10.89
C LEU A 95 -19.81 9.01 -11.92
N GLU A 96 -19.15 9.35 -13.03
CA GLU A 96 -18.86 8.42 -14.13
C GLU A 96 -17.38 8.03 -14.22
N LYS A 97 -16.48 8.89 -13.70
CA LYS A 97 -15.03 8.70 -13.73
C LYS A 97 -14.43 9.05 -12.37
N LEU A 98 -13.65 8.12 -11.82
CA LEU A 98 -12.91 8.30 -10.57
C LEU A 98 -11.46 7.91 -10.78
N ASP A 99 -10.56 8.86 -10.55
CA ASP A 99 -9.12 8.61 -10.56
C ASP A 99 -8.56 8.73 -9.14
N LEU A 100 -8.03 7.63 -8.62
CA LEU A 100 -7.37 7.49 -7.33
C LEU A 100 -5.93 7.00 -7.52
N SER A 101 -5.39 7.11 -8.73
CA SER A 101 -4.05 6.59 -9.03
C SER A 101 -2.95 7.34 -8.27
N ASN A 102 -1.82 6.66 -8.06
CA ASN A 102 -0.65 7.20 -7.36
C ASN A 102 -1.00 7.79 -5.98
N ASN A 103 -1.71 6.99 -5.19
CA ASN A 103 -1.99 7.25 -3.79
C ASN A 103 -1.32 6.16 -2.94
N ARG A 104 -1.72 6.00 -1.67
CA ARG A 104 -1.16 5.02 -0.73
C ARG A 104 -2.22 4.04 -0.24
N ILE A 105 -3.23 3.77 -1.07
CA ILE A 105 -4.38 2.95 -0.67
C ILE A 105 -3.96 1.48 -0.68
N GLY A 106 -4.02 0.83 0.48
CA GLY A 106 -3.78 -0.61 0.62
C GLY A 106 -5.04 -1.38 0.97
N CYS A 107 -5.87 -0.84 1.88
CA CYS A 107 -7.15 -1.41 2.24
C CYS A 107 -8.25 -0.96 1.28
N LEU A 108 -8.95 -1.93 0.66
CA LEU A 108 -10.08 -1.68 -0.23
C LEU A 108 -11.28 -2.49 0.26
N SER A 109 -12.42 -1.82 0.45
CA SER A 109 -13.70 -2.45 0.83
C SER A 109 -14.78 -2.15 -0.21
N PRO A 110 -15.75 -3.04 -0.45
CA PRO A 110 -16.86 -2.75 -1.36
C PRO A 110 -17.63 -1.48 -0.95
N GLU A 111 -17.82 -1.29 0.35
CA GLU A 111 -18.62 -0.22 0.94
C GLU A 111 -18.03 1.18 0.71
N MET A 112 -16.74 1.31 0.36
CA MET A 112 -16.18 2.62 0.02
C MET A 112 -16.70 3.16 -1.32
N PHE A 113 -17.23 2.28 -2.19
CA PHE A 113 -17.83 2.61 -3.49
C PHE A 113 -19.36 2.64 -3.47
N LEU A 114 -19.96 2.71 -2.28
CA LEU A 114 -21.41 2.80 -2.12
C LEU A 114 -21.99 3.97 -2.96
N ASP A 115 -23.14 3.75 -3.59
CA ASP A 115 -23.87 4.69 -4.46
C ASP A 115 -23.18 5.11 -5.77
N LEU A 116 -22.02 4.56 -6.11
CA LEU A 116 -21.32 4.82 -7.38
C LEU A 116 -21.84 3.98 -8.56
N SER A 117 -23.16 3.88 -8.70
CA SER A 117 -23.82 3.01 -9.69
C SER A 117 -23.60 3.43 -11.14
N ASN A 118 -23.32 4.72 -11.40
CA ASN A 118 -23.01 5.26 -12.73
C ASN A 118 -21.51 5.27 -13.07
N LEU A 119 -20.64 4.81 -12.16
CA LEU A 119 -19.21 4.86 -12.35
C LEU A 119 -18.79 3.91 -13.48
N SER A 120 -18.27 4.48 -14.56
CA SER A 120 -17.89 3.76 -15.78
C SER A 120 -16.38 3.55 -15.90
N LYS A 121 -15.58 4.41 -15.26
CA LYS A 121 -14.12 4.33 -15.28
C LYS A 121 -13.56 4.51 -13.88
N LEU A 122 -12.74 3.56 -13.45
CA LEU A 122 -12.03 3.60 -12.18
C LEU A 122 -10.53 3.37 -12.43
N ASN A 123 -9.71 4.25 -11.87
CA ASN A 123 -8.26 4.09 -11.86
C ASN A 123 -7.74 4.02 -10.42
N LEU A 124 -7.18 2.87 -10.06
CA LEU A 124 -6.55 2.55 -8.77
C LEU A 124 -5.04 2.28 -8.92
N SER A 125 -4.46 2.54 -10.10
CA SER A 125 -3.06 2.17 -10.38
C SER A 125 -2.07 2.96 -9.52
N GLY A 126 -0.89 2.41 -9.24
CA GLY A 126 0.14 3.09 -8.45
C GLY A 126 -0.22 3.25 -6.97
N ASN A 127 -1.13 2.42 -6.46
CA ASN A 127 -1.40 2.27 -5.02
C ASN A 127 -0.58 1.09 -4.46
N ILE A 128 -0.79 0.73 -3.19
CA ILE A 128 0.09 -0.21 -2.47
C ILE A 128 -0.53 -1.60 -2.22
N PHE A 129 -1.78 -1.83 -2.65
CA PHE A 129 -2.42 -3.14 -2.54
C PHE A 129 -1.74 -4.19 -3.43
N SER A 130 -1.67 -5.42 -2.93
CA SER A 130 -1.12 -6.59 -3.66
C SER A 130 -2.21 -7.43 -4.32
N THR A 131 -3.46 -7.35 -3.86
CA THR A 131 -4.60 -8.11 -4.37
C THR A 131 -5.90 -7.32 -4.20
N LEU A 132 -6.99 -7.80 -4.81
CA LEU A 132 -8.33 -7.23 -4.72
C LEU A 132 -9.31 -8.29 -4.23
N THR A 133 -10.05 -7.97 -3.18
CA THR A 133 -10.98 -8.90 -2.51
C THR A 133 -12.23 -9.16 -3.34
N VAL A 134 -12.75 -10.38 -3.24
CA VAL A 134 -13.96 -10.81 -3.95
C VAL A 134 -15.11 -9.84 -3.64
N GLY A 135 -15.79 -9.37 -4.69
CA GLY A 135 -16.95 -8.49 -4.53
C GLY A 135 -16.61 -7.02 -4.31
N LEU A 136 -15.34 -6.61 -4.43
CA LEU A 136 -14.93 -5.21 -4.29
C LEU A 136 -15.73 -4.23 -5.19
N PHE A 137 -16.18 -4.69 -6.36
CA PHE A 137 -16.86 -3.86 -7.37
C PHE A 137 -18.37 -4.12 -7.47
N THR A 138 -19.00 -4.71 -6.45
CA THR A 138 -20.44 -5.04 -6.44
C THR A 138 -21.35 -3.82 -6.65
N HIS A 139 -20.98 -2.66 -6.12
CA HIS A 139 -21.74 -1.41 -6.27
C HIS A 139 -21.51 -0.72 -7.63
N LEU A 140 -20.46 -1.09 -8.37
CA LEU A 140 -20.03 -0.43 -9.61
C LEU A 140 -20.69 -1.09 -10.85
N VAL A 141 -22.01 -1.12 -10.89
CA VAL A 141 -22.78 -1.85 -11.92
C VAL A 141 -22.56 -1.34 -13.35
N ALA A 142 -22.18 -0.07 -13.52
CA ALA A 142 -21.90 0.54 -14.82
C ALA A 142 -20.42 0.47 -15.24
N LEU A 143 -19.54 -0.19 -14.47
CA LEU A 143 -18.10 -0.14 -14.71
C LEU A 143 -17.75 -0.73 -16.09
N ARG A 144 -16.95 -0.01 -16.87
CA ARG A 144 -16.49 -0.41 -18.21
C ARG A 144 -14.98 -0.43 -18.34
N VAL A 145 -14.28 0.37 -17.57
CA VAL A 145 -12.81 0.46 -17.63
C VAL A 145 -12.25 0.44 -16.22
N LEU A 146 -11.31 -0.47 -15.98
CA LEU A 146 -10.63 -0.62 -14.70
C LEU A 146 -9.11 -0.64 -14.91
N HIS A 147 -8.42 0.23 -14.18
CA HIS A 147 -6.97 0.30 -14.11
C HIS A 147 -6.55 0.05 -12.65
N PHE A 148 -5.62 -0.89 -12.42
CA PHE A 148 -5.26 -1.32 -11.05
C PHE A 148 -3.82 -1.84 -10.93
N HIS A 149 -2.94 -1.45 -11.85
CA HIS A 149 -1.54 -1.88 -11.79
C HIS A 149 -0.86 -1.38 -10.50
N THR A 150 -0.14 -2.25 -9.80
CA THR A 150 0.68 -1.89 -8.64
C THR A 150 2.03 -2.60 -8.70
N GLU A 151 3.02 -2.07 -7.98
CA GLU A 151 4.36 -2.67 -7.86
C GLU A 151 4.37 -3.99 -7.06
N THR A 152 3.26 -4.34 -6.41
CA THR A 152 3.13 -5.53 -5.57
C THR A 152 2.02 -6.48 -6.06
N LEU A 153 1.50 -6.26 -7.27
CA LEU A 153 0.34 -7.00 -7.78
C LEU A 153 0.62 -8.50 -7.89
N PHE A 154 -0.15 -9.29 -7.14
CA PHE A 154 -0.02 -10.73 -7.05
C PHE A 154 -1.14 -11.44 -7.82
N CYS A 155 -0.82 -11.94 -9.01
CA CYS A 155 -1.72 -12.63 -9.92
C CYS A 155 -1.83 -14.12 -9.60
N ASP A 156 -2.57 -14.45 -8.55
CA ASP A 156 -2.80 -15.83 -8.12
C ASP A 156 -4.30 -16.18 -8.11
N CYS A 157 -4.65 -17.26 -7.41
CA CYS A 157 -6.04 -17.68 -7.27
C CYS A 157 -6.94 -16.64 -6.58
N GLN A 158 -6.41 -15.75 -5.74
CA GLN A 158 -7.18 -14.69 -5.08
C GLN A 158 -7.61 -13.61 -6.08
N LEU A 159 -6.86 -13.37 -7.15
CA LEU A 159 -7.29 -12.47 -8.24
C LEU A 159 -8.09 -13.17 -9.34
N LYS A 160 -8.30 -14.49 -9.26
CA LYS A 160 -9.04 -15.26 -10.27
C LYS A 160 -10.47 -14.76 -10.49
N TRP A 161 -11.16 -14.40 -9.40
CA TRP A 161 -12.53 -13.89 -9.49
C TRP A 161 -12.59 -12.62 -10.35
N LEU A 162 -11.57 -11.76 -10.28
CA LEU A 162 -11.55 -10.47 -10.97
C LEU A 162 -11.43 -10.66 -12.48
N LEU A 163 -10.57 -11.59 -12.92
CA LEU A 163 -10.43 -11.94 -14.33
C LEU A 163 -11.76 -12.46 -14.90
N LEU A 164 -12.42 -13.35 -14.15
CA LEU A 164 -13.72 -13.91 -14.50
C LEU A 164 -14.80 -12.84 -14.56
N TRP A 165 -14.92 -12.04 -13.48
CA TRP A 165 -15.89 -10.97 -13.35
C TRP A 165 -15.74 -9.93 -14.47
N ALA A 166 -14.51 -9.53 -14.79
CA ALA A 166 -14.25 -8.54 -15.84
C ALA A 166 -14.70 -9.06 -17.22
N ARG A 167 -14.47 -10.35 -17.52
CA ARG A 167 -14.95 -10.97 -18.76
C ARG A 167 -16.46 -11.04 -18.82
N SER A 168 -17.11 -11.53 -17.76
CA SER A 168 -18.57 -11.67 -17.70
C SER A 168 -19.31 -10.34 -17.81
N ASN A 169 -18.71 -9.25 -17.28
CA ASN A 169 -19.32 -7.92 -17.28
C ASN A 169 -18.79 -7.01 -18.41
N ALA A 170 -17.97 -7.55 -19.33
CA ALA A 170 -17.32 -6.81 -20.41
C ALA A 170 -16.56 -5.56 -19.93
N VAL A 171 -15.87 -5.67 -18.78
CA VAL A 171 -15.02 -4.63 -18.22
C VAL A 171 -13.64 -4.73 -18.87
N ARG A 172 -13.19 -3.64 -19.47
CA ARG A 172 -11.87 -3.54 -20.07
C ARG A 172 -10.83 -3.22 -19.00
N ILE A 173 -9.95 -4.18 -18.75
CA ILE A 173 -8.78 -3.97 -17.90
C ILE A 173 -7.71 -3.19 -18.70
N GLY A 174 -7.04 -2.25 -18.04
CA GLY A 174 -5.91 -1.49 -18.56
C GLY A 174 -4.82 -2.39 -19.16
N ASN A 175 -4.14 -1.91 -20.21
CA ASN A 175 -3.10 -2.69 -20.87
C ASN A 175 -1.84 -2.74 -20.00
N GLU A 176 -1.62 -1.68 -19.23
CA GLU A 176 -0.53 -1.50 -18.28
C GLU A 176 -0.66 -2.36 -17.02
N THR A 177 -1.84 -2.98 -16.78
CA THR A 177 -1.99 -3.95 -15.69
C THR A 177 -1.25 -5.25 -16.00
N VAL A 178 0.01 -5.29 -15.58
CA VAL A 178 0.87 -6.48 -15.62
C VAL A 178 1.02 -7.09 -14.23
N CYS A 179 1.19 -8.41 -14.19
CA CYS A 179 1.48 -9.14 -12.97
C CYS A 179 2.92 -8.89 -12.53
N VAL A 180 3.12 -8.62 -11.25
CA VAL A 180 4.47 -8.54 -10.66
C VAL A 180 4.82 -9.86 -10.01
N PHE A 181 3.90 -10.42 -9.25
CA PHE A 181 4.00 -11.75 -8.66
C PHE A 181 2.88 -12.65 -9.18
N PRO A 182 3.01 -13.98 -9.10
CA PRO A 182 4.24 -14.72 -8.82
C PRO A 182 5.27 -14.59 -9.96
N THR A 183 6.51 -14.97 -9.70
CA THR A 183 7.67 -14.80 -10.60
C THR A 183 7.44 -15.42 -11.99
N HIS A 184 6.70 -16.52 -12.07
CA HIS A 184 6.38 -17.19 -13.33
C HIS A 184 5.33 -16.49 -14.20
N LEU A 185 4.58 -15.52 -13.65
CA LEU A 185 3.64 -14.66 -14.37
C LEU A 185 4.15 -13.21 -14.50
N HIS A 186 5.34 -12.92 -13.97
CA HIS A 186 5.91 -11.57 -13.96
C HIS A 186 5.97 -10.97 -15.37
N GLY A 187 5.46 -9.74 -15.50
CA GLY A 187 5.43 -8.97 -16.75
C GLY A 187 4.33 -9.35 -17.74
N LEU A 188 3.53 -10.39 -17.46
CA LEU A 188 2.40 -10.74 -18.31
C LEU A 188 1.21 -9.81 -18.04
N GLU A 189 0.54 -9.36 -19.11
CA GLU A 189 -0.69 -8.58 -18.99
C GLU A 189 -1.83 -9.41 -18.37
N PHE A 190 -2.40 -8.93 -17.26
CA PHE A 190 -3.41 -9.65 -16.50
C PHE A 190 -4.62 -10.05 -17.35
N ARG A 191 -5.08 -9.15 -18.23
CA ARG A 191 -6.23 -9.38 -19.13
C ARG A 191 -6.07 -10.56 -20.09
N ASN A 192 -4.82 -10.90 -20.43
CA ASN A 192 -4.50 -11.96 -21.38
C ASN A 192 -4.28 -13.33 -20.69
N LEU A 193 -4.26 -13.36 -19.35
CA LEU A 193 -4.08 -14.59 -18.60
C LEU A 193 -5.26 -15.53 -18.77
N ARG A 194 -5.00 -16.82 -18.62
CA ARG A 194 -6.03 -17.86 -18.51
C ARG A 194 -6.32 -18.14 -17.04
N GLU A 195 -7.54 -18.54 -16.76
CA GLU A 195 -7.99 -18.86 -15.40
C GLU A 195 -7.16 -19.96 -14.75
N GLN A 196 -6.63 -20.91 -15.54
CA GLN A 196 -5.80 -21.99 -15.02
C GLN A 196 -4.38 -21.54 -14.67
N GLN A 197 -3.96 -20.32 -15.03
CA GLN A 197 -2.65 -19.76 -14.64
C GLN A 197 -2.73 -19.12 -13.24
N LEU A 198 -3.90 -18.65 -12.84
CA LEU A 198 -4.15 -18.01 -11.54
C LEU A 198 -4.33 -19.09 -10.45
N ARG A 199 -3.22 -19.61 -9.94
CA ARG A 199 -3.17 -20.66 -8.91
C ARG A 199 -2.53 -20.15 -7.63
N CYS A 200 -2.85 -20.80 -6.52
CA CYS A 200 -2.16 -20.63 -5.24
C CYS A 200 -1.30 -21.85 -4.88
N ASP A 201 -1.17 -22.81 -5.80
CA ASP A 201 -0.29 -23.97 -5.67
C ASP A 201 1.14 -23.53 -6.02
N GLY A 202 2.03 -23.47 -5.04
CA GLY A 202 3.41 -23.06 -5.28
C GLY A 202 4.06 -22.53 -4.02
N PRO A 203 5.39 -22.31 -4.05
CA PRO A 203 6.10 -21.76 -2.90
C PRO A 203 5.55 -20.37 -2.57
N LEU A 204 5.54 -20.05 -1.27
CA LEU A 204 5.19 -18.73 -0.78
C LEU A 204 6.22 -17.70 -1.27
N GLU A 205 5.89 -16.97 -2.32
CA GLU A 205 6.63 -15.80 -2.78
C GLU A 205 6.09 -14.56 -2.05
N MET A 206 6.98 -13.67 -1.63
CA MET A 206 6.60 -12.44 -0.92
C MET A 206 7.35 -11.24 -1.48
N PRO A 207 6.65 -10.14 -1.82
CA PRO A 207 7.29 -8.89 -2.24
C PRO A 207 8.26 -8.33 -1.20
N LEU A 208 7.91 -8.41 0.08
CA LEU A 208 8.74 -8.01 1.20
C LEU A 208 8.77 -9.11 2.25
N PHE A 209 9.98 -9.48 2.67
CA PHE A 209 10.21 -10.25 3.88
C PHE A 209 11.55 -9.84 4.47
N GLN A 210 11.57 -9.33 5.69
CA GLN A 210 12.74 -8.73 6.31
C GLN A 210 12.79 -9.02 7.81
N LEU A 211 13.95 -9.46 8.28
CA LEU A 211 14.33 -9.53 9.68
C LEU A 211 15.31 -8.39 10.02
N ILE A 212 15.06 -7.66 11.09
CA ILE A 212 15.93 -6.60 11.61
C ILE A 212 16.26 -6.94 13.08
N PRO A 213 17.54 -7.05 13.45
CA PRO A 213 18.72 -7.07 12.58
C PRO A 213 18.76 -8.34 11.71
N SER A 214 19.20 -8.20 10.46
CA SER A 214 19.37 -9.34 9.53
C SER A 214 20.73 -10.03 9.66
N GLN A 215 21.67 -9.40 10.34
CA GLN A 215 23.04 -9.89 10.52
C GLN A 215 23.26 -10.41 11.94
N ARG A 216 24.29 -11.22 12.12
CA ARG A 216 24.74 -11.68 13.43
C ARG A 216 24.96 -10.51 14.38
N GLN A 217 24.43 -10.61 15.59
CA GLN A 217 24.58 -9.60 16.64
C GLN A 217 25.53 -10.07 17.72
N LEU A 218 26.36 -9.15 18.18
CA LEU A 218 27.19 -9.31 19.35
C LEU A 218 26.63 -8.36 20.42
N VAL A 219 26.19 -8.93 21.54
CA VAL A 219 25.57 -8.18 22.64
C VAL A 219 26.26 -8.53 23.96
N PHE A 220 26.20 -7.62 24.92
CA PHE A 220 26.69 -7.84 26.27
C PHE A 220 25.53 -8.20 27.20
N ARG A 221 25.86 -8.87 28.32
CA ARG A 221 24.88 -9.15 29.37
C ARG A 221 24.26 -7.83 29.88
N GLY A 222 22.94 -7.82 30.02
CA GLY A 222 22.17 -6.64 30.44
C GLY A 222 21.72 -5.73 29.29
N ASP A 223 22.18 -5.98 28.05
CA ASP A 223 21.75 -5.21 26.88
C ASP A 223 20.24 -5.36 26.62
N ARG A 224 19.72 -4.44 25.81
CA ARG A 224 18.39 -4.49 25.24
C ARG A 224 18.48 -4.52 23.71
N LEU A 225 17.86 -5.52 23.09
CA LEU A 225 17.87 -5.69 21.64
C LEU A 225 16.44 -5.93 21.13
N PRO A 226 15.87 -4.99 20.37
CA PRO A 226 14.63 -5.25 19.64
C PRO A 226 14.94 -6.04 18.36
N LEU A 227 14.15 -7.08 18.12
CA LEU A 227 14.07 -7.81 16.87
C LEU A 227 12.74 -7.45 16.21
N GLN A 228 12.77 -7.12 14.92
CA GLN A 228 11.57 -6.80 14.15
C GLN A 228 11.53 -7.70 12.92
N CYS A 229 10.37 -8.29 12.66
CA CYS A 229 10.10 -9.07 11.47
C CYS A 229 8.95 -8.43 10.69
N THR A 230 9.17 -8.18 9.41
CA THR A 230 8.20 -7.56 8.51
C THR A 230 7.99 -8.44 7.28
N ALA A 231 6.74 -8.69 6.91
CA ALA A 231 6.39 -9.48 5.73
C ALA A 231 5.17 -8.92 4.99
N SER A 232 5.10 -9.13 3.68
CA SER A 232 3.91 -8.79 2.89
C SER A 232 2.70 -9.64 3.31
N TYR A 233 1.56 -8.97 3.52
CA TYR A 233 0.29 -9.63 3.76
C TYR A 233 -0.35 -10.04 2.43
N LEU A 234 -0.63 -11.33 2.26
CA LEU A 234 -1.16 -11.90 1.00
C LEU A 234 -2.57 -12.47 1.18
N ASP A 235 -2.82 -13.13 2.30
CA ASP A 235 -4.11 -13.71 2.63
C ASP A 235 -4.26 -13.93 4.14
N PRO A 236 -5.49 -14.13 4.65
CA PRO A 236 -5.76 -14.26 6.08
C PRO A 236 -5.15 -15.50 6.76
N SER A 237 -4.60 -16.46 6.01
CA SER A 237 -3.94 -17.63 6.62
C SER A 237 -2.49 -17.34 7.03
N LEU A 238 -1.95 -16.19 6.64
CA LEU A 238 -0.55 -15.85 6.85
C LEU A 238 -0.30 -15.47 8.32
N GLU A 239 0.64 -16.16 8.95
CA GLU A 239 1.06 -15.95 10.34
C GLU A 239 2.57 -15.70 10.44
N LEU A 240 2.97 -14.77 11.33
CA LEU A 240 4.36 -14.57 11.74
C LEU A 240 4.60 -15.26 13.09
N ARG A 241 5.67 -16.05 13.20
CA ARG A 241 6.07 -16.71 14.44
C ARG A 241 7.56 -16.57 14.69
N TRP A 242 7.92 -16.32 15.94
CA TRP A 242 9.30 -16.29 16.38
C TRP A 242 9.75 -17.66 16.87
N ARG A 243 10.96 -18.05 16.48
CA ARG A 243 11.62 -19.26 16.96
C ARG A 243 13.02 -18.94 17.46
N HIS A 244 13.38 -19.51 18.60
CA HIS A 244 14.71 -19.43 19.19
C HIS A 244 15.27 -20.84 19.34
N ASN A 245 16.41 -21.10 18.71
CA ASN A 245 17.03 -22.43 18.62
C ASN A 245 16.04 -23.53 18.18
N GLY A 246 15.11 -23.19 17.29
CA GLY A 246 14.09 -24.09 16.76
C GLY A 246 12.82 -24.24 17.60
N HIS A 247 12.73 -23.64 18.78
CA HIS A 247 11.55 -23.66 19.63
C HIS A 247 10.73 -22.38 19.47
N VAL A 248 9.40 -22.47 19.55
CA VAL A 248 8.52 -21.30 19.45
C VAL A 248 8.74 -20.39 20.66
N VAL A 249 8.87 -19.09 20.40
CA VAL A 249 9.07 -18.07 21.42
C VAL A 249 7.72 -17.50 21.85
N THR A 250 7.50 -17.45 23.16
CA THR A 250 6.41 -16.72 23.80
C THR A 250 7.00 -15.73 24.80
N THR A 251 6.20 -14.73 25.21
CA THR A 251 6.60 -13.79 26.27
C THR A 251 6.97 -14.53 27.55
N GLN A 252 8.16 -14.25 28.06
CA GLN A 252 8.78 -14.80 29.27
C GLN A 252 9.43 -13.64 30.04
N GLU A 253 8.68 -13.03 30.97
CA GLU A 253 9.12 -11.83 31.70
C GLU A 253 10.35 -12.09 32.57
N ASP A 254 10.47 -13.30 33.14
CA ASP A 254 11.59 -13.74 33.96
C ASP A 254 12.91 -13.85 33.17
N GLN A 255 12.81 -14.14 31.87
CA GLN A 255 13.94 -14.20 30.94
C GLN A 255 14.12 -12.91 30.13
N GLY A 256 13.28 -11.89 30.38
CA GLY A 256 13.34 -10.62 29.68
C GLY A 256 12.97 -10.70 28.18
N VAL A 257 12.18 -11.70 27.78
CA VAL A 257 11.72 -11.88 26.39
C VAL A 257 10.28 -11.42 26.27
N PHE A 258 10.02 -10.40 25.47
CA PHE A 258 8.68 -9.86 25.25
C PHE A 258 8.31 -9.96 23.79
N VAL A 259 7.27 -10.75 23.46
CA VAL A 259 6.75 -10.87 22.10
C VAL A 259 5.55 -9.92 21.98
N GLU A 260 5.66 -8.94 21.10
CA GLU A 260 4.59 -7.99 20.82
C GLU A 260 3.53 -8.60 19.88
N GLU A 261 2.31 -8.07 19.95
CA GLU A 261 1.24 -8.47 19.04
C GLU A 261 1.62 -8.18 17.58
N THR A 262 1.23 -9.08 16.68
CA THR A 262 1.46 -8.86 15.25
C THR A 262 0.49 -7.80 14.73
N LEU A 263 1.03 -6.75 14.11
CA LEU A 263 0.26 -5.64 13.57
C LEU A 263 0.13 -5.77 12.05
N LEU A 264 -1.08 -5.53 11.53
CA LEU A 264 -1.35 -5.40 10.10
C LEU A 264 -1.44 -3.92 9.73
N HIS A 265 -0.50 -3.46 8.89
CA HIS A 265 -0.43 -2.10 8.39
C HIS A 265 -1.01 -2.03 6.98
N ASP A 266 -1.94 -1.09 6.79
CA ASP A 266 -2.56 -0.74 5.50
C ASP A 266 -3.06 -1.94 4.68
N CYS A 267 -3.43 -3.04 5.34
CA CYS A 267 -3.83 -4.31 4.71
C CYS A 267 -2.78 -4.93 3.75
N CYS A 268 -1.51 -4.53 3.85
CA CYS A 268 -0.45 -4.95 2.92
C CYS A 268 0.80 -5.48 3.61
N LEU A 269 1.02 -5.16 4.89
CA LEU A 269 2.24 -5.49 5.62
C LEU A 269 1.91 -6.00 7.02
N LEU A 270 2.51 -7.12 7.41
CA LEU A 270 2.52 -7.61 8.79
C LEU A 270 3.85 -7.29 9.44
N THR A 271 3.82 -6.86 10.69
CA THR A 271 5.00 -6.67 11.52
C THR A 271 4.83 -7.35 12.87
N SER A 272 5.85 -8.07 13.32
CA SER A 272 5.92 -8.59 14.69
C SER A 272 7.27 -8.21 15.29
N GLU A 273 7.28 -7.89 16.58
CA GLU A 273 8.48 -7.50 17.31
C GLU A 273 8.72 -8.41 18.51
N VAL A 274 10.00 -8.69 18.78
CA VAL A 274 10.46 -9.28 20.04
C VAL A 274 11.43 -8.33 20.68
N ILE A 275 11.14 -7.94 21.92
CA ILE A 275 12.02 -7.09 22.71
C ILE A 275 12.75 -8.00 23.70
N LEU A 276 14.06 -8.12 23.51
CA LEU A 276 14.95 -8.78 24.47
C LEU A 276 15.48 -7.72 25.42
N SER A 277 15.18 -7.83 26.71
CA SER A 277 15.59 -6.89 27.75
C SER A 277 16.42 -7.61 28.79
N ASN A 278 17.42 -6.93 29.36
CA ASN A 278 18.31 -7.52 30.37
C ASN A 278 18.91 -8.86 29.92
N ILE A 279 19.48 -8.88 28.71
CA ILE A 279 19.93 -10.10 28.03
C ILE A 279 20.90 -10.93 28.90
N ASP A 280 20.70 -12.25 28.93
CA ASP A 280 21.60 -13.22 29.56
C ASP A 280 22.07 -14.28 28.54
N VAL A 281 23.04 -15.12 28.92
CA VAL A 281 23.66 -16.15 28.07
C VAL A 281 22.62 -17.11 27.47
N ALA A 282 21.48 -17.32 28.14
CA ALA A 282 20.38 -18.13 27.65
C ALA A 282 19.76 -17.62 26.33
N ILE A 283 19.88 -16.32 26.02
CA ILE A 283 19.35 -15.70 24.78
C ILE A 283 20.22 -16.01 23.56
N ALA A 284 21.45 -16.49 23.77
CA ALA A 284 22.37 -16.80 22.69
C ALA A 284 21.82 -17.88 21.74
N GLY A 285 22.24 -17.83 20.48
CA GLY A 285 21.87 -18.79 19.45
C GLY A 285 21.05 -18.17 18.32
N ILE A 286 20.30 -19.02 17.62
CA ILE A 286 19.63 -18.67 16.37
C ILE A 286 18.23 -18.15 16.67
N TRP A 287 17.98 -16.93 16.25
CA TRP A 287 16.67 -16.29 16.26
C TRP A 287 16.12 -16.28 14.84
N GLU A 288 14.94 -16.85 14.67
CA GLU A 288 14.26 -17.04 13.41
C GLU A 288 12.89 -16.37 13.45
N CYS A 289 12.59 -15.59 12.41
CA CYS A 289 11.21 -15.24 12.08
C CYS A 289 10.71 -16.19 10.99
N LEU A 290 9.67 -16.94 11.32
CA LEU A 290 9.02 -17.89 10.44
C LEU A 290 7.67 -17.32 9.97
N VAL A 291 7.50 -17.23 8.66
CA VAL A 291 6.22 -16.95 8.01
C VAL A 291 5.59 -18.26 7.58
N THR A 292 4.33 -18.48 7.94
CA THR A 292 3.56 -19.64 7.48
C THR A 292 2.24 -19.23 6.85
N SER A 293 1.83 -19.93 5.81
CA SER A 293 0.54 -19.79 5.10
C SER A 293 0.11 -21.17 4.59
N PHE A 294 -1.13 -21.29 4.11
CA PHE A 294 -1.56 -22.50 3.38
C PHE A 294 -0.67 -22.81 2.16
N ARG A 295 0.02 -21.80 1.62
CA ARG A 295 0.91 -21.91 0.45
C ARG A 295 2.29 -22.47 0.79
N GLY A 296 2.64 -22.54 2.07
CA GLY A 296 3.95 -22.98 2.53
C GLY A 296 4.53 -22.08 3.60
N ASN A 297 5.81 -22.30 3.87
CA ASN A 297 6.56 -21.59 4.89
C ASN A 297 7.85 -21.02 4.33
N THR A 298 8.30 -19.92 4.92
CA THR A 298 9.63 -19.36 4.67
C THR A 298 10.11 -18.67 5.94
N SER A 299 11.41 -18.61 6.14
CA SER A 299 11.97 -18.01 7.34
C SER A 299 13.24 -17.21 7.05
N GLN A 300 13.51 -16.24 7.93
CA GLN A 300 14.78 -15.54 8.01
C GLN A 300 15.32 -15.71 9.41
N GLN A 301 16.65 -15.82 9.51
CA GLN A 301 17.31 -16.08 10.78
C GLN A 301 18.56 -15.25 10.94
N MET A 302 18.92 -15.00 12.19
CA MET A 302 20.12 -14.31 12.61
C MET A 302 20.64 -14.97 13.90
N GLU A 303 21.94 -14.82 14.17
CA GLU A 303 22.55 -15.35 15.38
C GLU A 303 22.83 -14.23 16.39
N ILE A 304 22.46 -14.45 17.65
CA ILE A 304 22.84 -13.59 18.77
C ILE A 304 23.95 -14.28 19.54
N VAL A 305 25.05 -13.56 19.77
CA VAL A 305 26.14 -13.98 20.64
C VAL A 305 26.23 -13.04 21.83
N VAL A 306 26.12 -13.62 23.03
CA VAL A 306 26.14 -12.88 24.30
C VAL A 306 27.53 -12.99 24.93
N LEU A 307 28.12 -11.85 25.29
CA LEU A 307 29.39 -11.76 25.99
C LEU A 307 29.17 -11.51 27.49
N GLU A 308 29.82 -12.31 28.34
CA GLU A 308 29.69 -12.25 29.81
C GLU A 308 30.33 -11.03 30.45
N THR A 309 31.35 -10.44 29.80
CA THR A 309 32.09 -9.30 30.33
C THR A 309 32.10 -8.17 29.31
N SER A 310 32.05 -6.92 29.79
CA SER A 310 32.55 -5.77 29.02
C SER A 310 33.97 -6.13 28.58
N ALA A 311 34.14 -6.44 27.29
CA ALA A 311 35.41 -6.96 26.79
C ALA A 311 36.55 -6.05 27.27
N PRO A 312 37.58 -6.56 27.95
CA PRO A 312 38.72 -5.73 28.29
C PRO A 312 39.27 -5.18 26.97
N TYR A 313 39.37 -3.85 26.88
CA TYR A 313 40.04 -3.20 25.77
C TYR A 313 41.36 -3.92 25.52
N CYS A 314 41.63 -4.31 24.26
CA CYS A 314 42.94 -4.85 23.92
C CYS A 314 44.00 -3.85 24.43
N PRO A 315 44.98 -4.28 25.24
CA PRO A 315 46.05 -3.40 25.66
C PRO A 315 46.69 -2.83 24.39
N THR A 316 47.01 -1.53 24.38
CA THR A 316 47.75 -0.93 23.27
C THR A 316 49.06 -1.69 23.11
N ASP A 317 49.23 -2.42 22.00
CA ASP A 317 50.48 -3.11 21.69
C ASP A 317 51.56 -2.07 21.41
N ARG A 318 52.43 -1.85 22.41
CA ARG A 318 53.62 -1.03 22.20
C ARG A 318 54.65 -1.83 21.43
N VAL A 319 54.91 -1.40 20.21
CA VAL A 319 55.99 -1.94 19.40
C VAL A 319 57.17 -0.98 19.50
N THR A 320 58.17 -1.37 20.29
CA THR A 320 59.43 -0.64 20.38
C THR A 320 60.43 -1.25 19.41
N ASN A 321 60.94 -0.45 18.48
CA ASN A 321 62.03 -0.87 17.59
C ASN A 321 63.09 0.23 17.48
N ASN A 322 64.12 -0.02 16.68
CA ASN A 322 65.26 0.88 16.49
C ASN A 322 64.88 2.25 15.89
N LYS A 323 63.61 2.43 15.50
CA LYS A 323 63.05 3.67 14.93
C LYS A 323 62.12 4.41 15.89
N GLY A 324 61.89 3.90 17.10
CA GLY A 324 61.06 4.56 18.12
C GLY A 324 60.08 3.63 18.82
N ASP A 325 59.31 4.22 19.73
CA ASP A 325 58.26 3.55 20.50
C ASP A 325 56.90 3.91 19.88
N PHE A 326 56.21 2.92 19.30
CA PHE A 326 54.93 3.10 18.60
C PHE A 326 53.80 2.52 19.45
N ARG A 327 52.70 3.27 19.58
CA ARG A 327 51.48 2.87 20.29
C ARG A 327 50.34 2.62 19.31
#